data_AF-A0A523LXG1-F1
#
_entry.id   AF-A0A523LXG1-F1
#
_cell.length_a   1.000
_cell.length_b   1.000
_cell.length_c   1.000
_cell.angle_alpha   90.00
_cell.angle_beta   90.00
_cell.angle_gamma   90.00
#
_symmetry.space_group_name_H-M   'P 1'
#
loop_
_entity.id
_entity.type
_entity.pdbx_description
1 polymer ?
#
loop_
_entity_poly.entity_id
_entity_poly.type
_entity_poly.pdbx_seq_one_letter_code
_entity_poly.pdbx_strand_id
1 'polypeptide(L)'
;MFSVCRMLAMAIAVSCFLMAGPALARTSDELKALQQEIQTLQQGQANIQKDLDEIRPDMVEGQKLGISGTPSFVVGLTDPEDPSKVHLTKFIRGAQSLTAFSAAIDELIKTAAAKK
;
A
#
# COMPACT_ATOMS: atom_id res chain seq x y z
N MET A 1 73.82 -16.41 -13.28
CA MET A 1 72.92 -15.80 -14.29
C MET A 1 71.45 -16.20 -14.16
N PHE A 2 71.11 -17.45 -13.79
CA PHE A 2 69.71 -17.92 -13.65
C PHE A 2 68.90 -17.32 -12.48
N SER A 3 69.55 -16.80 -11.44
CA SER A 3 68.87 -16.26 -10.23
C SER A 3 68.28 -14.86 -10.44
N VAL A 4 68.94 -14.00 -11.21
CA VAL A 4 68.51 -12.61 -11.46
C VAL A 4 67.29 -12.56 -12.38
N CYS A 5 67.18 -13.49 -13.33
CA CYS A 5 66.06 -13.58 -14.27
C CYS A 5 64.76 -14.06 -13.59
N ARG A 6 64.86 -14.93 -12.56
CA ARG A 6 63.70 -15.33 -11.72
C ARG A 6 63.23 -14.22 -10.79
N MET A 7 64.14 -13.41 -10.24
CA MET A 7 63.76 -12.25 -9.42
C MET A 7 63.12 -11.13 -10.25
N LEU A 8 63.60 -10.88 -11.47
CA LEU A 8 63.01 -9.88 -12.38
C LEU A 8 61.59 -10.28 -12.83
N ALA A 9 61.35 -11.56 -13.09
CA ALA A 9 60.03 -12.08 -13.46
C ALA A 9 59.01 -12.00 -12.31
N MET A 10 59.42 -12.24 -11.05
CA MET A 10 58.54 -12.04 -9.89
C MET A 10 58.22 -10.57 -9.62
N ALA A 11 59.17 -9.65 -9.82
CA ALA A 11 58.95 -8.23 -9.61
C ALA A 11 57.92 -7.63 -10.57
N ILE A 12 57.87 -8.11 -11.81
CA ILE A 12 56.88 -7.69 -12.83
C ILE A 12 55.48 -8.23 -12.49
N ALA A 13 55.38 -9.48 -12.04
CA ALA A 13 54.10 -10.08 -11.65
C ALA A 13 53.46 -9.41 -10.41
N VAL A 14 54.28 -9.01 -9.43
CA VAL A 14 53.82 -8.26 -8.24
C VAL A 14 53.42 -6.83 -8.61
N SER A 15 54.11 -6.20 -9.55
CA SER A 15 53.79 -4.86 -10.03
C SER A 15 52.45 -4.78 -10.78
N CYS A 16 52.07 -5.81 -11.53
CA CYS A 16 50.75 -5.88 -12.17
C CYS A 16 49.59 -6.12 -11.19
N PHE A 17 49.84 -6.73 -10.04
CA PHE A 17 48.80 -6.98 -9.03
C PHE A 17 48.45 -5.71 -8.22
N LEU A 18 49.39 -4.77 -8.08
CA LEU A 18 49.20 -3.49 -7.38
C LEU A 18 48.45 -2.43 -8.20
N MET A 19 48.27 -2.62 -9.51
CA MET A 19 47.58 -1.69 -10.41
C MET A 19 46.13 -2.11 -10.75
N ALA A 20 45.60 -3.15 -10.08
CA ALA A 20 44.23 -3.67 -10.26
C ALA A 20 43.22 -3.18 -9.19
N GLY A 21 43.57 -2.21 -8.36
CA GLY A 21 42.60 -1.40 -7.59
C GLY A 21 42.32 -0.11 -8.36
N PRO A 22 41.08 0.40 -8.50
CA PRO A 22 39.87 0.25 -7.67
C PRO A 22 38.61 -0.23 -8.47
N ALA A 23 38.80 -0.83 -9.64
CA ALA A 23 37.69 -1.17 -10.55
C ALA A 23 36.73 -2.26 -10.00
N LEU A 24 37.23 -3.22 -9.21
CA LEU A 24 36.42 -4.30 -8.63
C LEU A 24 35.53 -3.84 -7.45
N ALA A 25 35.93 -2.78 -6.74
CA ALA A 25 35.15 -2.27 -5.60
C ALA A 25 33.87 -1.59 -6.07
N ARG A 26 33.96 -0.79 -7.15
CA ARG A 26 32.84 -0.03 -7.73
C ARG A 26 31.67 -0.91 -8.16
N THR A 27 31.94 -2.04 -8.81
CA THR A 27 30.91 -2.98 -9.27
C THR A 27 30.23 -3.70 -8.10
N SER A 28 30.95 -3.97 -7.01
CA SER A 28 30.38 -4.64 -5.84
C SER A 28 29.39 -3.75 -5.08
N ASP A 29 29.66 -2.44 -5.04
CA ASP A 29 28.78 -1.48 -4.37
C ASP A 29 27.53 -1.20 -5.22
N GLU A 30 27.67 -1.11 -6.55
CA GLU A 30 26.56 -1.01 -7.50
C GLU A 30 25.65 -2.26 -7.44
N LEU A 31 26.21 -3.47 -7.39
CA LEU A 31 25.43 -4.70 -7.26
C LEU A 31 24.66 -4.80 -5.93
N LYS A 32 25.28 -4.34 -4.83
CA LYS A 32 24.60 -4.29 -3.52
C LYS A 32 23.47 -3.26 -3.51
N ALA A 33 23.69 -2.09 -4.11
CA ALA A 33 22.66 -1.07 -4.25
C ALA A 33 21.46 -1.62 -5.04
N LEU A 34 21.71 -2.29 -6.17
CA LEU A 34 20.67 -2.92 -6.97
C LEU A 34 19.93 -4.03 -6.21
N GLN A 35 20.63 -4.86 -5.42
CA GLN A 35 19.97 -5.85 -4.57
C GLN A 35 19.06 -5.20 -3.53
N GLN A 36 19.50 -4.11 -2.92
CA GLN A 36 18.71 -3.37 -1.94
C GLN A 36 17.47 -2.73 -2.59
N GLU A 37 17.58 -2.21 -3.81
CA GLU A 37 16.44 -1.71 -4.57
C GLU A 37 15.44 -2.84 -4.90
N ILE A 38 15.92 -3.99 -5.36
CA ILE A 38 15.06 -5.16 -5.62
C ILE A 38 14.31 -5.58 -4.35
N GLN A 39 15.01 -5.67 -3.21
CA GLN A 39 14.37 -5.99 -1.93
C GLN A 39 13.32 -4.94 -1.54
N THR A 40 13.63 -3.67 -1.74
CA THR A 40 12.70 -2.57 -1.46
C THR A 40 11.45 -2.67 -2.33
N LEU A 41 11.61 -2.96 -3.62
CA LEU A 41 10.49 -3.16 -4.55
C LEU A 41 9.68 -4.41 -4.22
N GLN A 42 10.33 -5.52 -3.85
CA GLN A 42 9.66 -6.74 -3.42
C GLN A 42 8.83 -6.50 -2.16
N GLN A 43 9.38 -5.77 -1.19
CA GLN A 43 8.63 -5.37 0.00
C GLN A 43 7.45 -4.46 -0.34
N GLY A 44 7.65 -3.49 -1.24
CA GLY A 44 6.57 -2.63 -1.74
C GLY A 44 5.44 -3.44 -2.38
N GLN A 45 5.77 -4.42 -3.21
CA GLN A 45 4.79 -5.32 -3.83
C GLN A 45 4.04 -6.18 -2.80
N ALA A 46 4.74 -6.69 -1.78
CA ALA A 46 4.11 -7.46 -0.71
C ALA A 46 3.12 -6.61 0.09
N ASN A 47 3.47 -5.35 0.38
CA ASN A 47 2.58 -4.41 1.06
C ASN A 47 1.34 -4.08 0.19
N ILE A 48 1.54 -3.78 -1.09
CA ILE A 48 0.44 -3.53 -2.02
C ILE A 48 -0.49 -4.74 -2.10
N GLN A 49 0.05 -5.95 -2.18
CA GLN A 49 -0.76 -7.16 -2.24
C GLN A 49 -1.64 -7.32 -1.00
N LYS A 50 -1.06 -7.07 0.19
CA LYS A 50 -1.79 -7.06 1.45
C LYS A 50 -2.91 -6.01 1.45
N ASP A 51 -2.60 -4.77 1.08
CA ASP A 51 -3.59 -3.68 1.04
C ASP A 51 -4.73 -4.01 0.06
N LEU A 52 -4.41 -4.63 -1.09
CA LEU A 52 -5.43 -5.07 -2.05
C LEU A 52 -6.32 -6.18 -1.51
N ASP A 53 -5.81 -7.08 -0.66
CA ASP A 53 -6.61 -8.12 -0.03
C ASP A 53 -7.59 -7.53 1.01
N GLU A 54 -7.24 -6.41 1.64
CA GLU A 54 -8.10 -5.67 2.57
C GLU A 54 -9.11 -4.74 1.83
N ILE A 55 -8.71 -4.06 0.76
CA ILE A 55 -9.59 -3.11 0.02
C ILE A 55 -10.67 -3.83 -0.80
N ARG A 56 -10.34 -4.98 -1.40
CA ARG A 56 -11.29 -5.74 -2.24
C ARG A 56 -12.61 -6.09 -1.53
N PRO A 57 -12.62 -6.66 -0.31
CA PRO A 57 -13.86 -6.94 0.39
C PRO A 57 -14.66 -5.67 0.69
N ASP A 58 -14.00 -4.58 1.12
CA ASP A 58 -14.65 -3.30 1.38
C ASP A 58 -15.35 -2.74 0.13
N MET A 59 -14.69 -2.83 -1.03
CA MET A 59 -15.27 -2.44 -2.32
C MET A 59 -16.50 -3.27 -2.69
N VAL A 60 -16.44 -4.60 -2.48
CA VAL A 60 -17.56 -5.51 -2.72
C VAL A 60 -18.71 -5.22 -1.77
N GLU A 61 -18.42 -4.96 -0.50
CA GLU A 61 -19.43 -4.58 0.49
C GLU A 61 -20.11 -3.26 0.12
N GLY A 62 -19.34 -2.21 -0.15
CA GLY A 62 -19.89 -0.92 -0.58
C GLY A 62 -20.78 -1.05 -1.83
N GLN A 63 -20.36 -1.85 -2.81
CA GLN A 63 -21.16 -2.10 -4.01
C GLN A 63 -22.45 -2.88 -3.72
N LYS A 64 -22.41 -3.88 -2.82
CA LYS A 64 -23.61 -4.61 -2.36
C LYS A 64 -24.60 -3.70 -1.65
N LEU A 65 -24.09 -2.72 -0.89
CA LEU A 65 -24.92 -1.70 -0.25
C LEU A 65 -25.42 -0.65 -1.27
N GLY A 66 -25.05 -0.72 -2.55
CA GLY A 66 -25.54 0.20 -3.59
C GLY A 66 -24.84 1.57 -3.59
N ILE A 67 -23.64 1.65 -3.01
CA ILE A 67 -22.75 2.80 -3.14
C ILE A 67 -22.17 2.80 -4.55
N SER A 68 -22.46 3.85 -5.32
CA SER A 68 -22.07 3.98 -6.73
C SER A 68 -21.13 5.15 -7.01
N GLY A 69 -20.74 5.91 -5.98
CA GLY A 69 -19.85 7.06 -6.12
C GLY A 69 -19.53 7.71 -4.77
N THR A 70 -18.54 8.59 -4.75
CA THR A 70 -18.09 9.31 -3.56
C THR A 70 -18.24 10.84 -3.74
N PRO A 71 -18.49 11.61 -2.67
CA PRO A 71 -18.87 11.14 -1.33
C PRO A 71 -20.31 10.57 -1.34
N SER A 72 -20.54 9.49 -0.58
CA SER A 72 -21.89 8.96 -0.32
C SER A 72 -21.99 8.60 1.15
N PHE A 73 -23.14 8.91 1.75
CA PHE A 73 -23.46 8.54 3.12
C PHE A 73 -24.67 7.61 3.10
N VAL A 74 -24.63 6.59 3.95
CA VAL A 74 -25.76 5.71 4.17
C VAL A 74 -26.19 5.88 5.62
N VAL A 75 -27.49 6.12 5.82
CA VAL A 75 -28.05 6.31 7.15
C VAL A 75 -29.17 5.30 7.35
N GLY A 76 -29.21 4.71 8.54
CA GLY A 76 -30.12 3.64 8.89
C GLY A 76 -30.62 3.74 10.32
N LEU A 77 -31.58 2.89 10.66
CA LEU A 77 -32.04 2.68 12.03
C LEU A 77 -31.52 1.34 12.55
N THR A 78 -31.07 1.31 13.80
CA THR A 78 -30.67 0.07 14.46
C THR A 78 -31.87 -0.86 14.66
N ASP A 79 -31.67 -2.16 14.56
CA ASP A 79 -32.69 -3.16 14.84
C ASP A 79 -33.07 -3.15 16.34
N PRO A 80 -34.36 -3.14 16.72
CA PRO A 80 -34.79 -3.25 18.11
C PRO A 80 -34.36 -4.56 18.80
N GLU A 81 -34.20 -5.65 18.05
CA GLU A 81 -33.85 -6.97 18.57
C GLU A 81 -32.31 -7.18 18.64
N ASP A 82 -31.55 -6.47 17.80
CA ASP A 82 -30.09 -6.61 17.70
C ASP A 82 -29.42 -5.24 17.50
N PRO A 83 -28.88 -4.63 18.59
CA PRO A 83 -28.21 -3.34 18.53
C PRO A 83 -26.98 -3.29 17.61
N SER A 84 -26.45 -4.44 17.18
CA SER A 84 -25.29 -4.52 16.29
C SER A 84 -25.63 -4.38 14.80
N LYS A 85 -26.93 -4.43 14.43
CA LYS A 85 -27.37 -4.37 13.04
C LYS A 85 -28.05 -3.05 12.72
N VAL A 86 -27.71 -2.48 11.56
CA VAL A 86 -28.29 -1.23 11.07
C VAL A 86 -29.05 -1.50 9.78
N HIS A 87 -30.35 -1.20 9.79
CA HIS A 87 -31.21 -1.25 8.62
C HIS A 87 -31.10 0.04 7.82
N LEU A 88 -30.44 -0.04 6.68
CA LEU A 88 -30.23 1.09 5.78
C LEU A 88 -31.58 1.60 5.26
N THR A 89 -31.89 2.86 5.53
CA THR A 89 -33.18 3.47 5.18
C THR A 89 -33.03 4.63 4.20
N LYS A 90 -31.89 5.33 4.20
CA LYS A 90 -31.64 6.47 3.31
C LYS A 90 -30.21 6.49 2.77
N PHE A 91 -30.10 6.89 1.51
CA PHE A 91 -28.84 7.14 0.81
C PHE A 91 -28.73 8.61 0.48
N ILE A 92 -27.62 9.23 0.88
CA ILE A 92 -27.26 10.60 0.55
C ILE A 92 -26.09 10.51 -0.42
N ARG A 93 -26.38 10.65 -1.72
CA ARG A 93 -25.39 10.50 -2.79
C ARG A 93 -24.83 11.85 -3.22
N GLY A 94 -23.52 11.88 -3.41
CA GLY A 94 -22.77 13.05 -3.86
C GLY A 94 -22.60 14.10 -2.76
N ALA A 95 -21.93 15.18 -3.12
CA ALA A 95 -21.78 16.33 -2.24
C ALA A 95 -23.13 17.03 -2.05
N GLN A 96 -23.71 16.90 -0.86
CA GLN A 96 -24.98 17.52 -0.47
C GLN A 96 -24.73 18.62 0.57
N SER A 97 -25.64 19.58 0.66
CA SER A 97 -25.57 20.65 1.67
C SER A 97 -25.91 20.12 3.06
N LEU A 98 -25.44 20.82 4.11
CA LEU A 98 -25.79 20.51 5.49
C LEU A 98 -27.31 20.49 5.71
N THR A 99 -28.05 21.37 5.04
CA THR A 99 -29.51 21.43 5.13
C THR A 99 -30.15 20.16 4.57
N ALA A 100 -29.70 19.67 3.42
CA ALA A 100 -30.20 18.42 2.84
C ALA A 100 -29.86 17.21 3.72
N PHE A 101 -28.66 17.22 4.33
CA PHE A 101 -28.25 16.19 5.29
C PHE A 101 -29.10 16.21 6.56
N SER A 102 -29.32 17.38 7.16
CA SER A 102 -30.17 17.55 8.35
C SER A 102 -31.59 17.06 8.12
N ALA A 103 -32.18 17.41 6.97
CA ALA A 103 -33.53 16.98 6.62
C ALA A 103 -33.65 15.45 6.53
N ALA A 104 -32.63 14.76 6.00
CA ALA A 104 -32.60 13.31 5.92
C ALA A 104 -32.53 12.65 7.31
N ILE A 105 -31.77 13.24 8.25
CA ILE A 105 -31.71 12.77 9.64
C ILE A 105 -33.04 13.02 10.36
N ASP A 106 -33.63 14.19 10.21
CA ASP A 106 -34.91 14.53 10.83
C ASP A 106 -36.04 13.60 10.36
N GLU A 107 -36.01 13.20 9.08
CA GLU A 107 -36.95 12.21 8.53
C GLU A 107 -36.79 10.83 9.20
N LEU A 108 -35.55 10.39 9.44
CA LEU A 108 -35.28 9.14 10.13
C LEU A 108 -35.74 9.17 11.59
N ILE A 109 -35.50 10.29 12.29
CA ILE A 109 -35.95 10.47 13.68
C ILE A 109 -37.47 10.42 13.76
N LYS A 110 -38.18 11.10 12.83
CA LYS A 110 -39.65 11.03 12.75
C LYS A 110 -40.14 9.60 12.51
N THR A 111 -39.48 8.87 11.61
CA THR A 111 -39.81 7.48 11.31
C THR A 111 -39.59 6.57 12.52
N ALA A 112 -38.50 6.77 13.27
CA ALA A 112 -38.22 6.04 14.50
C ALA A 112 -39.25 6.34 15.60
N ALA A 113 -39.67 7.60 15.73
CA ALA A 113 -40.69 8.00 16.69
C ALA A 113 -42.08 7.45 16.35
N ALA A 114 -42.41 7.30 15.06
CA ALA A 114 -43.69 6.75 14.60
C ALA A 114 -43.79 5.22 14.68
N LYS A 115 -42.66 4.52 14.84
CA LYS A 115 -42.59 3.05 14.99
C LYS A 115 -42.51 2.57 16.45
N LYS A 116 -42.46 3.48 17.42
CA LYS A 116 -42.70 3.18 18.85
C LYS A 116 -44.19 3.02 19.13
#